data_AF-A0A5E5QNK3-F1
#
_entry.id   AF-A0A5E5QNK3-F1
#
_cell.length_a   1.000
_cell.length_b   1.000
_cell.length_c   1.000
_cell.angle_alpha   90.00
_cell.angle_beta   90.00
_cell.angle_gamma   90.00
#
_symmetry.space_group_name_H-M   'P 1'
#
loop_
_entity.id
_entity.type
_entity.pdbx_description
1 polymer ?
#
loop_
_entity_poly.entity_id
_entity_poly.type
_entity_poly.pdbx_seq_one_letter_code
_entity_poly.pdbx_strand_id
1 'polypeptide(L)' 'VQKKQSEPKRVSRAIELKDCNQLCVDEVKRLIKLAIIFPVDFYFKNATNFEIQQWALKLEINSDVVNEGFITLNHAY' A
#
# COMPACT_ATOMS: atom_id res chain seq x y z
N VAL A 1 -8.62 -30.79 -15.33
CA VAL A 1 -7.46 -29.93 -14.98
C VAL A 1 -7.97 -28.77 -14.16
N GLN A 2 -7.80 -28.81 -12.83
CA GLN A 2 -8.07 -27.65 -11.98
C GLN A 2 -7.08 -26.56 -12.37
N LYS A 3 -7.59 -25.47 -12.97
CA LYS A 3 -6.79 -24.27 -13.20
C LYS A 3 -6.40 -23.76 -11.81
N LYS A 4 -5.13 -23.92 -11.43
CA LYS A 4 -4.54 -23.14 -10.34
C LYS A 4 -4.78 -21.68 -10.72
N GLN A 5 -5.76 -21.03 -10.10
CA GLN A 5 -5.84 -19.58 -10.12
C GLN A 5 -4.56 -19.13 -9.43
N SER A 6 -3.56 -18.72 -10.22
CA SER A 6 -2.40 -18.04 -9.70
C SER A 6 -2.90 -16.87 -8.88
N GLU A 7 -2.48 -16.78 -7.62
CA GLU A 7 -2.83 -15.64 -6.78
C GLU A 7 -2.49 -14.34 -7.54
N PRO A 8 -3.32 -13.29 -7.41
CA PRO A 8 -3.07 -12.05 -8.11
C PRO A 8 -1.67 -11.55 -7.77
N LYS A 9 -0.89 -11.22 -8.80
CA LYS A 9 0.47 -10.70 -8.64
C LYS A 9 0.39 -9.40 -7.84
N ARG A 10 0.87 -9.43 -6.58
CA ARG A 10 0.88 -8.27 -5.70
C ARG A 10 1.95 -7.27 -6.16
N VAL A 11 1.67 -5.99 -6.03
CA VAL A 11 2.66 -4.92 -6.28
C VAL A 11 3.18 -4.41 -4.94
N SER A 12 4.47 -4.54 -4.70
CA SER A 12 5.09 -4.10 -3.44
C SER A 12 5.88 -2.81 -3.65
N ARG A 13 5.75 -1.86 -2.73
CA ARG A 13 6.47 -0.58 -2.76
C ARG A 13 7.02 -0.23 -1.38
N ALA A 14 8.33 0.02 -1.31
CA ALA A 14 8.96 0.57 -0.13
C ALA A 14 8.82 2.09 -0.09
N ILE A 15 8.51 2.64 1.09
CA ILE A 15 8.27 4.07 1.31
C ILE A 15 9.08 4.53 2.51
N GLU A 16 9.81 5.62 2.34
CA GLU A 16 10.42 6.36 3.45
C GLU A 16 9.66 7.67 3.62
N LEU A 17 8.83 7.76 4.67
CA LEU A 17 7.87 8.86 4.81
C LEU A 17 8.55 10.25 4.85
N LYS A 18 9.75 10.32 5.43
CA LYS A 18 10.52 11.56 5.56
C LYS A 18 11.07 12.07 4.21
N ASP A 19 11.31 11.16 3.27
CA ASP A 19 11.87 11.47 1.94
C ASP A 19 10.83 11.39 0.82
N CYS A 20 9.57 11.06 1.16
CA CYS A 20 8.48 10.92 0.19
C CYS A 20 7.99 12.30 -0.28
N ASN A 21 8.61 12.79 -1.35
CA ASN A 21 8.22 14.02 -2.04
C ASN A 21 6.89 13.89 -2.83
N GLN A 22 6.48 14.95 -3.53
CA GLN A 22 5.22 14.96 -4.29
C GLN A 22 5.13 13.83 -5.33
N LEU A 23 6.23 13.50 -6.01
CA LEU A 23 6.26 12.41 -6.99
C LEU A 23 6.00 11.05 -6.32
N CYS A 24 6.63 10.83 -5.16
CA CYS A 24 6.37 9.64 -4.33
C CYS A 24 4.89 9.57 -3.92
N VAL A 25 4.31 10.68 -3.44
CA VAL A 25 2.89 10.75 -3.06
C VAL A 25 1.97 10.44 -4.24
N ASP A 26 2.25 10.98 -5.43
CA ASP A 26 1.44 10.76 -6.62
C ASP A 26 1.52 9.30 -7.10
N GLU A 27 2.70 8.67 -7.01
CA GLU A 27 2.88 7.24 -7.27
C GLU A 27 2.02 6.39 -6.33
N VAL A 28 2.05 6.69 -5.02
CA VAL A 28 1.24 5.97 -4.04
C VAL A 28 -0.24 6.14 -4.33
N LYS A 29 -0.72 7.37 -4.60
CA LYS A 29 -2.12 7.62 -4.97
C LYS A 29 -2.53 6.81 -6.19
N ARG A 30 -1.65 6.69 -7.19
CA ARG A 30 -1.89 5.84 -8.36
C ARG A 30 -1.99 4.37 -7.97
N LEU A 31 -1.11 3.88 -7.10
CA LEU A 31 -1.14 2.48 -6.63
C LEU A 31 -2.39 2.18 -5.81
N ILE A 32 -2.84 3.09 -4.94
CA ILE A 32 -4.09 2.97 -4.18
C ILE A 32 -5.28 2.78 -5.14
N LYS A 33 -5.36 3.58 -6.21
CA LYS A 33 -6.43 3.44 -7.23
C LYS A 33 -6.37 2.10 -7.97
N LEU A 34 -5.16 1.55 -8.16
CA LEU A 34 -4.96 0.27 -8.85
C LEU A 34 -5.21 -0.94 -7.93
N ALA A 35 -5.31 -0.75 -6.61
CA ALA A 35 -5.52 -1.81 -5.63
C ALA A 35 -6.80 -2.63 -5.87
N ILE A 36 -7.78 -2.06 -6.58
CA ILE A 36 -9.03 -2.71 -7.01
C ILE A 36 -8.76 -3.85 -8.02
N ILE A 37 -7.67 -3.75 -8.78
CA ILE A 37 -7.34 -4.68 -9.88
C ILE A 37 -6.33 -5.72 -9.40
N PHE A 38 -5.36 -5.31 -8.58
CA PHE A 38 -4.37 -6.19 -7.98
C PHE A 38 -3.99 -5.68 -6.60
N PRO A 39 -3.73 -6.57 -5.62
CA PRO A 39 -3.36 -6.14 -4.29
C PRO A 39 -2.01 -5.39 -4.27
N VAL A 40 -1.88 -4.42 -3.37
CA VAL A 40 -0.71 -3.57 -3.19
C VAL A 40 -0.19 -3.70 -1.77
N ASP A 41 1.14 -3.82 -1.63
CA ASP A 41 1.81 -3.85 -0.34
C ASP A 41 2.72 -2.64 -0.20
N PHE A 42 2.44 -1.79 0.78
CA PHE A 42 3.30 -0.67 1.15
C PHE A 42 4.17 -1.05 2.34
N TYR A 43 5.49 -0.93 2.18
CA TYR A 43 6.47 -1.22 3.21
C TYR A 43 7.15 0.06 3.67
N PHE A 44 6.82 0.52 4.87
CA PHE A 44 7.31 1.77 5.41
C PHE A 44 8.63 1.55 6.16
N LYS A 45 9.68 2.25 5.75
CA LYS A 45 10.97 2.30 6.43
C LYS A 45 10.97 3.41 7.47
N ASN A 46 11.58 3.15 8.63
CA ASN A 46 11.81 4.14 9.67
C ASN A 46 10.54 4.89 10.12
N ALA A 47 9.38 4.23 10.02
CA ALA A 47 8.08 4.82 10.35
C ALA A 47 7.44 4.06 11.51
N THR A 48 6.80 4.78 12.42
CA THR A 48 5.98 4.20 13.48
C THR A 48 4.59 3.81 12.95
N ASN A 49 3.90 2.92 13.65
CA ASN A 49 2.50 2.60 13.36
C ASN A 49 1.62 3.86 13.29
N PHE A 50 1.84 4.81 14.21
CA PHE A 50 1.10 6.05 14.23
C PHE A 50 1.34 6.88 12.97
N GLU A 51 2.59 7.02 12.52
CA GLU A 51 2.91 7.75 11.29
C GLU A 51 2.29 7.10 10.05
N ILE A 52 2.35 5.77 9.95
CA ILE A 52 1.72 5.02 8.86
C ILE A 52 0.21 5.27 8.82
N GLN A 53 -0.46 5.20 9.97
CA GLN A 53 -1.91 5.43 10.06
C GLN A 53 -2.28 6.87 9.71
N GLN A 54 -1.54 7.86 10.25
CA GLN A 54 -1.76 9.26 9.90
C GLN A 54 -1.54 9.52 8.41
N TRP A 55 -0.57 8.87 7.80
CA TRP A 55 -0.30 9.01 6.38
C TRP A 55 -1.37 8.34 5.52
N ALA A 56 -1.84 7.15 5.90
CA ALA A 56 -2.96 6.46 5.25
C ALA A 56 -4.24 7.31 5.27
N LEU A 57 -4.55 7.95 6.42
CA LEU A 57 -5.67 8.88 6.56
C LEU A 57 -5.51 10.10 5.65
N LYS A 58 -4.31 10.71 5.57
CA LYS A 58 -4.04 11.84 4.68
C LYS A 58 -4.19 11.50 3.19
N LEU A 59 -4.01 10.23 2.83
CA LEU A 59 -4.18 9.73 1.47
C LEU A 59 -5.56 9.13 1.20
N GLU A 60 -6.48 9.23 2.17
CA GLU A 60 -7.85 8.72 2.05
C GLU A 60 -7.89 7.22 1.70
N ILE A 61 -6.93 6.44 2.22
CA ILE A 61 -6.96 4.98 2.10
C ILE A 61 -8.13 4.48 2.95
N ASN A 62 -9.17 3.95 2.29
CA ASN A 62 -10.33 3.40 2.97
C ASN A 62 -9.93 2.19 3.84
N SER A 63 -10.42 2.12 5.07
CA SER A 63 -10.22 0.96 5.95
C SER A 63 -10.74 -0.34 5.33
N ASP A 64 -11.78 -0.29 4.50
CA ASP A 64 -12.36 -1.47 3.87
C ASP A 64 -11.37 -2.14 2.92
N VAL A 65 -10.64 -1.36 2.10
CA VAL A 65 -9.64 -1.93 1.18
C VAL A 65 -8.42 -2.49 1.92
N VAL A 66 -8.15 -2.01 3.13
CA VAL A 66 -7.12 -2.57 4.00
C VAL A 66 -7.61 -3.86 4.65
N ASN A 67 -8.83 -3.85 5.20
CA ASN A 67 -9.45 -5.01 5.86
C ASN A 67 -9.66 -6.18 4.90
N GLU A 68 -10.02 -5.88 3.65
CA GLU A 68 -10.18 -6.87 2.57
C GLU A 68 -8.85 -7.33 1.96
N GLY A 69 -7.71 -6.73 2.37
CA GLY A 69 -6.37 -7.15 1.98
C GLY A 69 -5.92 -6.68 0.59
N PHE A 70 -6.67 -5.78 -0.05
CA PHE A 70 -6.30 -5.12 -1.31
C PHE A 70 -5.12 -4.17 -1.12
N ILE A 71 -5.01 -3.54 0.05
CA ILE A 71 -3.85 -2.75 0.44
C ILE A 71 -3.32 -3.26 1.77
N THR A 72 -2.02 -3.56 1.86
CA THR A 72 -1.37 -3.83 3.14
C THR A 72 -0.41 -2.69 3.49
N LEU A 73 -0.38 -2.32 4.76
CA LEU A 73 0.50 -1.29 5.31
C LEU A 73 1.45 -1.99 6.30
N ASN A 74 2.69 -2.24 5.87
CA ASN A 74 3.67 -3.04 6.59
C ASN A 74 4.88 -2.21 7.02
N HIS A 75 5.64 -2.73 7.97
CA HIS A 75 6.98 -2.22 8.29
C HIS A 75 8.03 -2.92 7.42
N ALA A 76 9.01 -2.16 6.94
CA ALA A 76 10.26 -2.72 6.41
C ALA A 76 11.34 -2.57 7.49
N TYR A 77 11.77 -3.71 8.04
CA TYR A 77 12.91 -3.83 8.96
C TYR A 77 14.23 -3.94 8.20
#